data_AF-A0A523KKQ5-F1
#
_entry.id   AF-A0A523KKQ5-F1
#
_cell.length_a   1.000
_cell.length_b   1.000
_cell.length_c   1.000
_cell.angle_alpha   90.00
_cell.angle_beta   90.00
_cell.angle_gamma   90.00
#
_symmetry.space_group_name_H-M   'P 1'
#
loop_
_entity.id
_entity.type
_entity.pdbx_description
1 polymer ?
#
loop_
_entity_poly.entity_id
_entity_poly.type
_entity_poly.pdbx_seq_one_letter_code
_entity_poly.pdbx_strand_id
1 'polypeptide(L)'
;MHETRFGALIVASLMSLLLLAGSGGADDSSVTGADDVNATAGLLSPLSSLEDPVDRMLETQFENGLRVLTLEDHATPVVSFQLWVRVGSRDESRYTGLAHLFEHMMFKGSDNIPPEKHAQLINARGGRINAFTSRDFTVYLADVTSETLPLVIELEAERVANLDISQETLDSERQVVLEERRMRTEDRPMGRALEALMALTYTAHPYRWPVIGWRSDVEKATVEACREFFDAYYVPNNMVIAIAGDFETGPTLDVIRRTFGKLPRATRIPRNPTVEPVQTGERRAIVHFDLRAPVLAAAWPAPASGHVDGEALDILSTILSAGRSSRLYRR
;
A
#
# COMPACT_ATOMS: atom_id res chain seq x y z
N MET A 1 5.21 -0.11 -30.57
CA MET A 1 4.45 1.03 -30.02
C MET A 1 4.59 0.95 -28.51
N HIS A 2 5.52 1.69 -27.92
CA HIS A 2 5.69 1.74 -26.47
C HIS A 2 4.65 2.70 -25.89
N GLU A 3 3.75 2.19 -25.04
CA GLU A 3 2.84 3.01 -24.25
C GLU A 3 3.66 3.84 -23.24
N THR A 4 3.75 5.14 -23.45
CA THR A 4 4.34 6.07 -22.49
C THR A 4 3.38 6.23 -21.31
N ARG A 5 3.69 5.57 -20.19
CA ARG A 5 3.09 5.88 -18.88
C ARG A 5 4.03 6.84 -18.16
N PHE A 6 3.50 7.84 -17.48
CA PHE A 6 4.28 8.82 -16.71
C PHE A 6 4.17 8.52 -15.21
N GLY A 7 5.30 8.62 -14.50
CA GLY A 7 5.36 8.74 -13.05
C GLY A 7 5.57 10.20 -12.63
N ALA A 8 5.51 10.49 -11.33
CA ALA A 8 5.88 11.79 -10.78
C ALA A 8 6.98 11.60 -9.72
N LEU A 9 8.09 12.33 -9.85
CA LEU A 9 9.11 12.42 -8.79
C LEU A 9 8.72 13.56 -7.84
N ILE A 10 8.41 13.23 -6.58
CA ILE A 10 8.11 14.21 -5.53
C ILE A 10 9.39 14.48 -4.75
N VAL A 11 9.87 15.72 -4.77
CA VAL A 11 10.93 16.17 -3.86
C VAL A 11 10.25 16.86 -2.67
N ALA A 12 10.13 16.15 -1.56
CA ALA A 12 9.67 16.71 -0.29
C ALA A 12 10.85 16.78 0.68
N SER A 13 11.16 17.99 1.17
CA SER A 13 12.07 18.15 2.31
C SER A 13 11.33 17.75 3.59
N LEU A 14 11.41 16.47 3.97
CA LEU A 14 10.91 15.97 5.24
C LEU A 14 12.02 16.06 6.29
N MET A 15 11.90 17.01 7.23
CA MET A 15 12.62 16.90 8.51
C MET A 15 12.02 15.71 9.27
N SER A 16 12.80 14.65 9.43
CA SER A 16 12.43 13.45 10.18
C SER A 16 12.17 13.80 11.65
N LEU A 17 10.94 13.60 12.11
CA LEU A 17 10.62 13.55 13.54
C LEU A 17 10.76 12.10 13.99
N LEU A 18 11.91 11.75 14.59
CA LEU A 18 12.10 10.47 15.27
C LEU A 18 11.26 10.49 16.57
N LEU A 19 10.25 9.61 16.65
CA LEU A 19 9.66 9.19 17.92
C LEU A 19 10.54 8.06 18.49
N LEU A 20 11.51 8.43 19.32
CA LEU A 20 12.23 7.48 20.18
C LEU A 20 11.40 7.25 21.44
N ALA A 21 10.86 6.04 21.58
CA ALA A 21 10.41 5.53 22.86
C ALA A 21 11.62 5.37 23.78
N GLY A 22 11.64 6.11 24.87
CA GLY A 22 12.70 6.07 25.87
C GLY A 22 12.69 4.76 26.67
N SER A 23 13.87 4.22 26.90
CA SER A 23 14.16 3.44 28.10
C SER A 23 15.62 3.66 28.52
N GLY A 24 15.77 4.05 29.79
CA GLY A 24 16.90 3.75 30.68
C GLY A 24 18.32 4.13 30.23
N GLY A 25 18.87 5.18 30.85
CA GLY A 25 20.28 5.51 30.73
C GLY A 25 21.20 4.64 31.61
N ALA A 26 22.50 4.70 31.31
CA ALA A 26 23.59 4.93 32.27
C ALA A 26 24.94 5.06 31.53
N ASP A 27 25.73 6.01 32.04
CA ASP A 27 27.19 6.15 31.99
C ASP A 27 27.93 6.50 30.70
N ASP A 28 28.11 7.81 30.62
CA ASP A 28 29.20 8.55 29.99
C ASP A 28 30.55 8.18 30.67
N SER A 29 31.45 7.55 29.93
CA SER A 29 32.88 7.60 30.27
C SER A 29 33.73 7.66 29.01
N SER A 30 34.54 8.71 28.97
CA SER A 30 35.49 9.08 27.96
C SER A 30 36.65 8.08 27.86
N VAL A 31 36.94 7.60 26.65
CA VAL A 31 38.26 7.07 26.32
C VAL A 31 38.71 7.65 24.99
N THR A 32 39.61 8.63 25.10
CA THR A 32 40.51 9.08 24.05
C THR A 32 41.52 7.98 23.73
N GLY A 33 41.69 7.65 22.45
CA GLY A 33 42.72 6.73 21.99
C GLY A 33 42.68 6.57 20.49
N ALA A 34 43.34 7.49 19.78
CA ALA A 34 43.82 7.20 18.44
C ALA A 34 44.95 6.16 18.55
N ASP A 35 44.99 5.26 17.56
CA ASP A 35 46.05 4.28 17.23
C ASP A 35 45.57 2.83 17.32
N ASP A 36 45.10 2.30 16.18
CA ASP A 36 45.41 0.96 15.65
C ASP A 36 44.56 0.65 14.40
N VAL A 37 44.90 1.28 13.28
CA VAL A 37 44.47 0.86 11.94
C VAL A 37 45.51 -0.08 11.36
N ASN A 38 45.55 -1.33 11.83
CA ASN A 38 46.18 -2.44 11.11
C ASN A 38 45.89 -3.81 11.76
N ALA A 39 44.65 -4.30 11.66
CA ALA A 39 44.33 -5.73 11.67
C ALA A 39 42.83 -5.95 11.44
N THR A 40 42.45 -6.34 10.22
CA THR A 40 41.31 -7.25 9.88
C THR A 40 41.05 -7.22 8.37
N ALA A 41 42.09 -7.50 7.57
CA ALA A 41 41.89 -8.02 6.23
C ALA A 41 41.57 -9.52 6.35
N GLY A 42 40.34 -9.85 6.76
CA GLY A 42 39.89 -11.23 6.91
C GLY A 42 38.40 -11.26 7.19
N LEU A 43 37.67 -11.98 6.32
CA LEU A 43 36.21 -12.14 6.27
C LEU A 43 35.44 -11.15 5.40
N LEU A 44 35.89 -10.95 4.16
CA LEU A 44 34.92 -10.77 3.07
C LEU A 44 34.68 -12.15 2.46
N SER A 45 33.75 -12.89 3.08
CA SER A 45 33.12 -14.02 2.39
C SER A 45 32.58 -13.50 1.05
N PRO A 46 32.79 -14.19 -0.07
CA PRO A 46 32.29 -13.72 -1.35
C PRO A 46 30.76 -13.61 -1.24
N LEU A 47 30.22 -12.44 -1.63
CA LEU A 47 28.77 -12.15 -1.72
C LEU A 47 28.01 -13.12 -2.65
N SER A 48 28.70 -14.09 -3.26
CA SER A 48 28.17 -15.07 -4.21
C SER A 48 27.36 -16.21 -3.58
N SER A 49 27.13 -16.20 -2.26
CA SER A 49 26.40 -17.26 -1.55
C SER A 49 25.10 -16.81 -0.89
N LEU A 50 24.65 -15.58 -1.13
CA LEU A 50 23.29 -15.20 -0.77
C LEU A 50 22.40 -15.59 -1.96
N GLU A 51 21.74 -16.75 -1.86
CA GLU A 51 20.60 -17.04 -2.72
C GLU A 51 19.59 -15.91 -2.56
N ASP A 52 19.14 -15.33 -3.68
CA ASP A 52 18.07 -14.35 -3.64
C ASP A 52 16.81 -15.09 -3.15
N PRO A 53 16.14 -14.63 -2.07
CA PRO A 53 14.89 -15.24 -1.63
C PRO A 53 13.84 -15.35 -2.75
N VAL A 54 13.92 -14.49 -3.77
CA VAL A 54 13.09 -14.56 -4.97
C VAL A 54 13.27 -15.87 -5.74
N ASP A 55 14.46 -16.47 -5.77
CA ASP A 55 14.74 -17.72 -6.47
C ASP A 55 14.00 -18.92 -5.84
N ARG A 56 13.61 -18.81 -4.56
CA ARG A 56 12.82 -19.82 -3.82
C ARG A 56 11.31 -19.58 -3.91
N MET A 57 10.87 -18.46 -4.47
CA MET A 57 9.46 -18.14 -4.58
C MET A 57 8.79 -19.02 -5.63
N LEU A 58 7.66 -19.62 -5.28
CA LEU A 58 6.83 -20.39 -6.20
C LEU A 58 5.61 -19.57 -6.60
N GLU A 59 5.32 -19.51 -7.90
CA GLU A 59 4.08 -18.93 -8.43
C GLU A 59 3.13 -20.05 -8.90
N THR A 60 1.92 -20.05 -8.37
CA THR A 60 0.82 -20.93 -8.80
C THR A 60 -0.33 -20.10 -9.36
N GLN A 61 -0.83 -20.46 -10.54
CA GLN A 61 -2.02 -19.85 -11.13
C GLN A 61 -3.20 -20.83 -11.13
N PHE A 62 -4.36 -20.38 -10.64
CA PHE A 62 -5.60 -21.15 -10.63
C PHE A 62 -6.42 -20.92 -11.90
N GLU A 63 -7.36 -21.81 -12.22
CA GLU A 63 -8.20 -21.73 -13.42
C GLU A 63 -9.08 -20.46 -13.48
N ASN A 64 -9.49 -19.94 -12.31
CA ASN A 64 -10.21 -18.68 -12.19
C ASN A 64 -9.29 -17.44 -12.31
N GLY A 65 -8.01 -17.64 -12.59
CA GLY A 65 -7.02 -16.58 -12.84
C GLY A 65 -6.35 -16.01 -11.59
N LEU A 66 -6.70 -16.48 -10.39
CA LEU A 66 -5.99 -16.12 -9.16
C LEU A 66 -4.53 -16.55 -9.24
N ARG A 67 -3.63 -15.65 -8.86
CA ARG A 67 -2.20 -15.95 -8.71
C ARG A 67 -1.87 -16.05 -7.23
N VAL A 68 -1.06 -17.04 -6.87
CA VAL A 68 -0.56 -17.25 -5.52
C VAL A 68 0.95 -17.32 -5.57
N LEU A 69 1.62 -16.49 -4.78
CA LEU A 69 3.05 -16.48 -4.57
C LEU A 69 3.32 -17.08 -3.18
N THR A 70 4.12 -18.13 -3.12
CA THR A 70 4.52 -18.76 -1.85
C THR A 70 6.04 -18.72 -1.69
N LEU A 71 6.48 -18.38 -0.48
CA LEU A 71 7.88 -18.43 -0.07
C LEU A 71 7.96 -19.09 1.32
N GLU A 72 8.31 -20.37 1.35
CA GLU A 72 8.46 -21.10 2.60
C GLU A 72 9.73 -20.66 3.34
N ASP A 73 9.57 -20.30 4.61
CA ASP A 73 10.65 -19.96 5.54
C ASP A 73 10.32 -20.48 6.95
N HIS A 74 10.93 -21.61 7.31
CA HIS A 74 10.70 -22.31 8.58
C HIS A 74 11.58 -21.79 9.74
N ALA A 75 12.21 -20.61 9.60
CA ALA A 75 13.08 -20.07 10.66
C ALA A 75 12.32 -19.76 11.96
N THR A 76 11.06 -19.35 11.86
CA THR A 76 10.18 -19.01 12.99
C THR A 76 8.74 -19.37 12.68
N PRO A 77 7.91 -19.79 13.67
CA PRO A 77 6.54 -20.26 13.45
C PRO A 77 5.52 -19.14 13.21
N VAL A 78 5.82 -18.28 12.24
CA VAL A 78 5.00 -17.13 11.84
C VAL A 78 4.90 -17.08 10.32
N VAL A 79 3.78 -16.56 9.84
CA VAL A 79 3.47 -16.38 8.43
C VAL A 79 2.96 -14.97 8.20
N SER A 80 3.45 -14.32 7.15
CA SER A 80 2.84 -13.11 6.59
C SER A 80 2.00 -13.51 5.38
N PHE A 81 0.71 -13.19 5.44
CA PHE A 81 -0.26 -13.36 4.36
C PHE A 81 -0.65 -11.97 3.84
N GLN A 82 -0.71 -11.83 2.51
CA GLN A 82 -1.21 -10.60 1.87
C GLN A 82 -2.12 -10.92 0.70
N LEU A 83 -3.30 -10.31 0.68
CA LEU A 83 -4.20 -10.26 -0.46
C LEU A 83 -4.05 -8.91 -1.16
N TRP A 84 -3.49 -8.94 -2.36
CA TRP A 84 -3.33 -7.80 -3.23
C TRP A 84 -4.46 -7.76 -4.24
N VAL A 85 -5.29 -6.72 -4.20
CA VAL A 85 -6.31 -6.46 -5.21
C VAL A 85 -5.79 -5.37 -6.13
N ARG A 86 -5.73 -5.64 -7.44
CA ARG A 86 -5.26 -4.67 -8.44
C ARG A 86 -6.36 -3.65 -8.76
N VAL A 87 -6.68 -2.84 -7.77
CA VAL A 87 -7.61 -1.71 -7.84
C VAL A 87 -7.16 -0.66 -6.85
N GLY A 88 -7.09 0.60 -7.27
CA GLY A 88 -6.84 1.72 -6.37
C GLY A 88 -7.67 2.92 -6.76
N SER A 89 -7.34 4.10 -6.21
CA SER A 89 -8.13 5.30 -6.50
C SER A 89 -8.14 5.68 -7.99
N ARG A 90 -7.14 5.26 -8.79
CA ARG A 90 -7.14 5.55 -10.24
C ARG A 90 -8.25 4.87 -11.03
N ASP A 91 -8.80 3.79 -10.47
CA ASP A 91 -9.78 2.92 -11.12
C ASP A 91 -11.24 3.37 -10.81
N GLU A 92 -11.38 4.43 -10.02
CA GLU A 92 -12.65 5.04 -9.65
C GLU A 92 -13.30 5.78 -10.84
N SER A 93 -14.59 6.06 -10.73
CA SER A 93 -15.33 6.74 -11.79
C SER A 93 -16.35 7.74 -11.23
N ARG A 94 -17.52 7.25 -10.82
CA ARG A 94 -18.65 8.09 -10.37
C ARG A 94 -18.34 8.90 -9.11
N TYR A 95 -17.64 8.28 -8.17
CA TYR A 95 -17.23 8.89 -6.90
C TYR A 95 -15.77 8.55 -6.65
N THR A 96 -15.01 9.52 -6.15
CA THR A 96 -13.66 9.28 -5.65
C THR A 96 -13.68 8.79 -4.20
N GLY A 97 -12.67 8.01 -3.81
CA GLY A 97 -12.51 7.46 -2.46
C GLY A 97 -13.18 6.11 -2.21
N LEU A 98 -13.78 5.47 -3.24
CA LEU A 98 -14.40 4.15 -3.11
C LEU A 98 -13.36 3.06 -2.77
N ALA A 99 -12.17 3.09 -3.36
CA ALA A 99 -11.13 2.11 -3.08
C ALA A 99 -10.72 2.13 -1.60
N HIS A 100 -10.55 3.34 -1.05
CA HIS A 100 -10.23 3.54 0.36
C HIS A 100 -11.41 3.23 1.27
N LEU A 101 -12.63 3.55 0.86
CA LEU A 101 -13.83 3.17 1.61
C LEU A 101 -13.97 1.65 1.75
N PHE A 102 -13.63 0.88 0.71
CA PHE A 102 -13.62 -0.58 0.80
C PHE A 102 -12.54 -1.13 1.71
N GLU A 103 -11.39 -0.48 1.82
CA GLU A 103 -10.40 -0.82 2.85
C GLU A 103 -11.04 -0.86 4.25
N HIS A 104 -11.89 0.12 4.56
CA HIS A 104 -12.63 0.20 5.81
C HIS A 104 -13.79 -0.81 5.88
N MET A 105 -14.64 -0.86 4.86
CA MET A 105 -15.83 -1.71 4.84
C MET A 105 -15.48 -3.21 4.90
N MET A 106 -14.30 -3.62 4.41
CA MET A 106 -13.80 -5.00 4.51
C MET A 106 -13.56 -5.49 5.95
N PHE A 107 -13.68 -4.62 6.96
CA PHE A 107 -13.65 -4.98 8.38
C PHE A 107 -15.03 -4.97 9.05
N LYS A 108 -16.09 -4.64 8.31
CA LYS A 108 -17.45 -4.49 8.83
C LYS A 108 -18.33 -5.73 8.67
N GLY A 109 -17.71 -6.84 8.27
CA GLY A 109 -18.34 -8.15 8.26
C GLY A 109 -18.80 -8.60 6.88
N SER A 110 -19.40 -9.77 6.88
CA SER A 110 -19.95 -10.49 5.73
C SER A 110 -21.25 -11.16 6.16
N ASP A 111 -21.94 -11.80 5.24
CA ASP A 111 -23.16 -12.55 5.54
C ASP A 111 -22.96 -13.59 6.67
N ASN A 112 -21.77 -14.19 6.77
CA ASN A 112 -21.47 -15.25 7.75
C ASN A 112 -20.58 -14.80 8.91
N ILE A 113 -19.92 -13.65 8.81
CA ILE A 113 -19.00 -13.14 9.84
C ILE A 113 -19.50 -11.77 10.30
N PRO A 114 -19.96 -11.63 11.56
CA PRO A 114 -20.40 -10.35 12.10
C PRO A 114 -19.31 -9.27 12.05
N PRO A 115 -19.70 -7.98 12.11
CA PRO A 115 -18.75 -6.87 12.22
C PRO A 115 -17.70 -7.11 13.32
N GLU A 116 -16.46 -6.68 13.08
CA GLU A 116 -15.30 -6.82 13.98
C GLU A 116 -14.84 -8.26 14.26
N LYS A 117 -15.67 -9.27 14.00
CA LYS A 117 -15.36 -10.66 14.38
C LYS A 117 -14.15 -11.20 13.62
N HIS A 118 -13.94 -10.76 12.38
CA HIS A 118 -12.74 -11.05 11.59
C HIS A 118 -11.46 -10.67 12.35
N ALA A 119 -11.36 -9.43 12.83
CA ALA A 119 -10.21 -8.94 13.59
C ALA A 119 -10.08 -9.67 14.94
N GLN A 120 -11.19 -9.86 15.65
CA GLN A 120 -11.20 -10.55 16.94
C GLN A 120 -10.69 -11.99 16.85
N LEU A 121 -11.10 -12.74 15.82
CA LEU A 121 -10.69 -14.14 15.63
C LEU A 121 -9.19 -14.29 15.37
N ILE A 122 -8.60 -13.34 14.66
CA ILE A 122 -7.15 -13.34 14.36
C ILE A 122 -6.36 -12.84 15.59
N ASN A 123 -6.79 -11.74 16.22
CA ASN A 123 -6.12 -11.17 17.38
C ASN A 123 -6.14 -12.13 18.58
N ALA A 124 -7.22 -12.90 18.78
CA ALA A 124 -7.32 -13.90 19.84
C ALA A 124 -6.30 -15.04 19.70
N ARG A 125 -5.71 -15.22 18.50
CA ARG A 125 -4.65 -16.19 18.21
C ARG A 125 -3.26 -15.54 18.10
N GLY A 126 -3.11 -14.31 18.61
CA GLY A 126 -1.84 -13.57 18.58
C GLY A 126 -1.46 -13.01 17.22
N GLY A 127 -2.37 -13.09 16.24
CA GLY A 127 -2.19 -12.46 14.93
C GLY A 127 -2.47 -10.96 14.95
N ARG A 128 -2.05 -10.28 13.90
CA ARG A 128 -2.37 -8.88 13.63
C ARG A 128 -2.74 -8.71 12.17
N ILE A 129 -3.69 -7.82 11.91
CA ILE A 129 -4.13 -7.49 10.54
C ILE A 129 -4.06 -6.00 10.30
N ASN A 130 -3.91 -5.65 9.03
CA ASN A 130 -4.04 -4.28 8.57
C ASN A 130 -4.52 -4.26 7.12
N ALA A 131 -4.78 -3.08 6.60
CA ALA A 131 -4.95 -2.86 5.18
C ALA A 131 -4.38 -1.50 4.79
N PHE A 132 -4.19 -1.30 3.50
CA PHE A 132 -3.92 0.03 2.97
C PHE A 132 -4.30 0.12 1.50
N THR A 133 -4.71 1.31 1.09
CA THR A 133 -5.05 1.64 -0.29
C THR A 133 -4.04 2.59 -0.90
N SER A 134 -3.73 2.36 -2.17
CA SER A 134 -2.91 3.23 -2.99
C SER A 134 -3.70 3.74 -4.20
N ARG A 135 -3.01 4.46 -5.10
CA ARG A 135 -3.61 4.82 -6.40
C ARG A 135 -3.77 3.61 -7.32
N ASP A 136 -3.03 2.53 -7.10
CA ASP A 136 -2.90 1.41 -8.05
C ASP A 136 -3.47 0.08 -7.57
N PHE A 137 -3.53 -0.11 -6.25
CA PHE A 137 -3.89 -1.36 -5.59
C PHE A 137 -4.36 -1.11 -4.15
N THR A 138 -5.12 -2.06 -3.62
CA THR A 138 -5.52 -2.17 -2.22
C THR A 138 -4.98 -3.48 -1.68
N VAL A 139 -4.38 -3.46 -0.49
CA VAL A 139 -3.75 -4.63 0.12
C VAL A 139 -4.38 -4.89 1.48
N TYR A 140 -4.70 -6.15 1.74
CA TYR A 140 -5.09 -6.65 3.04
C TYR A 140 -4.00 -7.58 3.56
N LEU A 141 -3.50 -7.35 4.77
CA LEU A 141 -2.36 -8.07 5.31
C LEU A 141 -2.67 -8.67 6.67
N ALA A 142 -2.06 -9.81 6.93
CA ALA A 142 -2.15 -10.52 8.20
C ALA A 142 -0.79 -11.14 8.53
N ASP A 143 -0.22 -10.79 9.69
CA ASP A 143 0.91 -11.53 10.27
C ASP A 143 0.35 -12.42 11.39
N VAL A 144 0.52 -13.72 11.26
CA VAL A 144 -0.11 -14.72 12.14
C VAL A 144 0.84 -15.87 12.49
N THR A 145 0.45 -16.70 13.44
CA THR A 145 1.12 -17.98 13.70
C THR A 145 0.85 -18.97 12.55
N SER A 146 1.77 -19.91 12.32
CA SER A 146 1.65 -20.94 11.27
C SER A 146 0.30 -21.68 11.31
N GLU A 147 -0.16 -22.03 12.53
CA GLU A 147 -1.44 -22.71 12.77
C GLU A 147 -2.67 -21.87 12.40
N THR A 148 -2.54 -20.54 12.36
CA THR A 148 -3.66 -19.61 12.11
C THR A 148 -3.81 -19.30 10.61
N LEU A 149 -2.82 -19.61 9.77
CA LEU A 149 -2.86 -19.33 8.33
C LEU A 149 -4.12 -19.87 7.62
N PRO A 150 -4.59 -21.12 7.84
CA PRO A 150 -5.79 -21.63 7.19
C PRO A 150 -7.03 -20.78 7.49
N LEU A 151 -7.17 -20.32 8.74
CA LEU A 151 -8.27 -19.45 9.13
C LEU A 151 -8.19 -18.10 8.41
N VAL A 152 -7.00 -17.50 8.28
CA VAL A 152 -6.85 -16.22 7.54
C VAL A 152 -7.34 -16.40 6.11
N ILE A 153 -6.93 -17.47 5.43
CA ILE A 153 -7.35 -17.75 4.05
C ILE A 153 -8.88 -17.89 3.95
N GLU A 154 -9.51 -18.56 4.92
CA GLU A 154 -10.97 -18.71 4.98
C GLU A 154 -11.68 -17.37 5.21
N LEU A 155 -11.21 -16.56 6.18
CA LEU A 155 -11.80 -15.27 6.51
C LEU A 155 -11.67 -14.26 5.34
N GLU A 156 -10.51 -14.23 4.69
CA GLU A 156 -10.25 -13.37 3.53
C GLU A 156 -11.11 -13.76 2.33
N ALA A 157 -11.25 -15.06 2.06
CA ALA A 157 -12.13 -15.53 1.01
C ALA A 157 -13.60 -15.20 1.29
N GLU A 158 -14.04 -15.34 2.54
CA GLU A 158 -15.42 -15.04 2.95
C GLU A 158 -15.76 -13.57 2.72
N ARG A 159 -14.90 -12.63 3.14
CA ARG A 159 -15.17 -11.21 2.92
C ARG A 159 -14.98 -10.76 1.47
N VAL A 160 -14.23 -11.51 0.65
CA VAL A 160 -14.20 -11.27 -0.80
C VAL A 160 -15.48 -11.78 -1.48
N ALA A 161 -16.07 -12.86 -0.97
CA ALA A 161 -17.25 -13.48 -1.57
C ALA A 161 -18.56 -12.82 -1.16
N ASN A 162 -18.71 -12.50 0.13
CA ASN A 162 -19.99 -12.24 0.77
C ASN A 162 -19.96 -10.96 1.64
N LEU A 163 -19.19 -9.94 1.24
CA LEU A 163 -19.08 -8.70 2.01
C LEU A 163 -20.45 -8.05 2.25
N ASP A 164 -20.71 -7.58 3.47
CA ASP A 164 -21.92 -6.79 3.73
C ASP A 164 -21.77 -5.37 3.17
N ILE A 165 -22.38 -5.14 2.01
CA ILE A 165 -22.49 -3.82 1.38
C ILE A 165 -23.93 -3.32 1.59
N SER A 166 -24.19 -2.86 2.81
CA SER A 166 -25.46 -2.27 3.25
C SER A 166 -25.36 -0.75 3.43
N GLN A 167 -26.52 -0.09 3.51
CA GLN A 167 -26.59 1.34 3.81
C GLN A 167 -26.02 1.64 5.20
N GLU A 168 -26.26 0.76 6.18
CA GLU A 168 -25.75 0.89 7.54
C GLU A 168 -24.22 0.86 7.58
N THR A 169 -23.61 -0.13 6.94
CA THR A 169 -22.15 -0.25 6.85
C THR A 169 -21.54 0.94 6.11
N LEU A 170 -22.15 1.38 5.02
CA LEU A 170 -21.73 2.57 4.28
C LEU A 170 -21.82 3.85 5.12
N ASP A 171 -22.93 4.06 5.83
CA ASP A 171 -23.14 5.27 6.64
C ASP A 171 -22.14 5.37 7.79
N SER A 172 -21.89 4.23 8.45
CA SER A 172 -20.91 4.13 9.54
C SER A 172 -19.50 4.47 9.04
N GLU A 173 -19.01 3.78 8.00
CA GLU A 173 -17.64 3.97 7.53
C GLU A 173 -17.43 5.30 6.81
N ARG A 174 -18.47 5.86 6.18
CA ARG A 174 -18.40 7.20 5.59
C ARG A 174 -17.98 8.24 6.63
N GLN A 175 -18.55 8.20 7.84
CA GLN A 175 -18.19 9.17 8.89
C GLN A 175 -16.75 8.99 9.35
N VAL A 176 -16.29 7.75 9.49
CA VAL A 176 -14.90 7.44 9.87
C VAL A 176 -13.93 7.98 8.81
N VAL A 177 -14.20 7.73 7.53
CA VAL A 177 -13.36 8.21 6.41
C VAL A 177 -13.36 9.74 6.32
N LEU A 178 -14.50 10.40 6.57
CA LEU A 178 -14.57 11.86 6.55
C LEU A 178 -13.76 12.49 7.71
N GLU A 179 -13.80 11.92 8.90
CA GLU A 179 -12.95 12.37 10.01
C GLU A 179 -11.47 12.07 9.77
N GLU A 180 -11.14 10.94 9.17
CA GLU A 180 -9.76 10.65 8.75
C GLU A 180 -9.28 11.68 7.72
N ARG A 181 -10.09 11.99 6.71
CA ARG A 181 -9.77 13.00 5.71
C ARG A 181 -9.50 14.34 6.37
N ARG A 182 -10.34 14.74 7.32
CA ARG A 182 -10.16 15.96 8.11
C ARG A 182 -8.80 15.94 8.81
N MET A 183 -8.52 14.89 9.60
CA MET A 183 -7.30 14.79 10.41
C MET A 183 -6.00 14.59 9.62
N ARG A 184 -6.04 13.89 8.48
CA ARG A 184 -4.84 13.52 7.69
C ARG A 184 -4.55 14.48 6.55
N THR A 185 -5.58 15.13 6.01
CA THR A 185 -5.46 15.99 4.83
C THR A 185 -5.84 17.43 5.15
N GLU A 186 -7.04 17.69 5.66
CA GLU A 186 -7.58 19.05 5.77
C GLU A 186 -6.92 19.85 6.90
N ASP A 187 -6.63 19.20 8.03
CA ASP A 187 -5.97 19.79 9.21
C ASP A 187 -4.44 19.59 9.20
N ARG A 188 -3.88 19.07 8.10
CA ARG A 188 -2.43 18.82 7.95
C ARG A 188 -1.86 19.69 6.82
N PRO A 189 -0.90 20.58 7.12
CA PRO A 189 -0.26 21.43 6.11
C PRO A 189 0.29 20.64 4.91
N MET A 190 1.03 19.56 5.19
CA MET A 190 1.61 18.71 4.14
C MET A 190 0.52 17.92 3.38
N GLY A 191 -0.57 17.53 4.05
CA GLY A 191 -1.70 16.86 3.42
C GLY A 191 -2.34 17.76 2.35
N ARG A 192 -2.67 19.00 2.72
CA ARG A 192 -3.19 20.00 1.77
C ARG A 192 -2.22 20.32 0.64
N ALA A 193 -0.93 20.48 0.95
CA ALA A 193 0.09 20.78 -0.05
C ALA A 193 0.26 19.65 -1.08
N LEU A 194 0.30 18.39 -0.64
CA LEU A 194 0.42 17.24 -1.53
C LEU A 194 -0.86 16.98 -2.34
N GLU A 195 -2.06 17.17 -1.75
CA GLU A 195 -3.32 17.09 -2.48
C GLU A 195 -3.35 18.11 -3.63
N ALA A 196 -3.00 19.37 -3.34
CA ALA A 196 -2.93 20.42 -4.35
C ALA A 196 -1.85 20.14 -5.40
N LEU A 197 -0.66 19.66 -4.99
CA LEU A 197 0.42 19.33 -5.91
C LEU A 197 0.03 18.22 -6.89
N MET A 198 -0.64 17.17 -6.42
CA MET A 198 -1.08 16.07 -7.28
C MET A 198 -2.17 16.52 -8.25
N ALA A 199 -3.13 17.33 -7.79
CA ALA A 199 -4.17 17.91 -8.62
C ALA A 199 -3.64 18.91 -9.67
N LEU A 200 -2.49 19.53 -9.41
CA LEU A 200 -1.78 20.43 -10.32
C LEU A 200 -0.89 19.69 -11.32
N THR A 201 -0.27 18.59 -10.87
CA THR A 201 0.63 17.75 -11.67
C THR A 201 -0.17 17.03 -12.76
N TYR A 202 -1.29 16.41 -12.39
CA TYR A 202 -2.14 15.66 -13.31
C TYR A 202 -3.42 16.44 -13.64
N THR A 203 -3.60 16.76 -14.91
CA THR A 203 -4.74 17.52 -15.43
C THR A 203 -5.85 16.63 -15.96
N ALA A 204 -5.51 15.44 -16.46
CA ALA A 204 -6.47 14.47 -16.99
C ALA A 204 -6.40 13.13 -16.26
N HIS A 205 -5.18 12.65 -15.96
CA HIS A 205 -4.99 11.31 -15.40
C HIS A 205 -5.57 11.19 -13.97
N PRO A 206 -6.20 10.06 -13.62
CA PRO A 206 -6.84 9.83 -12.31
C PRO A 206 -5.92 9.95 -11.08
N TYR A 207 -4.60 9.94 -11.25
CA TYR A 207 -3.67 10.19 -10.16
C TYR A 207 -3.83 11.57 -9.50
N ARG A 208 -4.55 12.48 -10.14
CA ARG A 208 -5.00 13.74 -9.56
C ARG A 208 -5.99 13.57 -8.41
N TRP A 209 -6.68 12.45 -8.32
CA TRP A 209 -7.65 12.19 -7.26
C TRP A 209 -6.92 11.78 -5.97
N PRO A 210 -7.26 12.39 -4.81
CA PRO A 210 -6.75 11.94 -3.54
C PRO A 210 -7.27 10.52 -3.26
N VAL A 211 -6.42 9.64 -2.70
CA VAL A 211 -6.79 8.24 -2.46
C VAL A 211 -8.02 8.12 -1.53
N ILE A 212 -8.10 8.99 -0.52
CA ILE A 212 -9.23 9.07 0.40
C ILE A 212 -10.51 9.66 -0.23
N GLY A 213 -10.44 10.15 -1.47
CA GLY A 213 -11.54 10.78 -2.18
C GLY A 213 -11.76 12.25 -1.82
N TRP A 214 -12.47 12.95 -2.70
CA TRP A 214 -12.99 14.29 -2.42
C TRP A 214 -14.15 14.19 -1.45
N ARG A 215 -14.19 15.10 -0.48
CA ARG A 215 -15.24 15.15 0.55
C ARG A 215 -16.66 15.03 -0.05
N SER A 216 -16.95 15.82 -1.09
CA SER A 216 -18.27 15.82 -1.72
C SER A 216 -18.65 14.50 -2.38
N ASP A 217 -17.66 13.72 -2.82
CA ASP A 217 -17.88 12.43 -3.47
C ASP A 217 -18.14 11.35 -2.42
N VAL A 218 -17.32 11.31 -1.36
CA VAL A 218 -17.48 10.41 -0.21
C VAL A 218 -18.83 10.64 0.47
N GLU A 219 -19.25 11.90 0.63
CA GLU A 219 -20.57 12.27 1.17
C GLU A 219 -21.74 11.76 0.32
N LYS A 220 -21.55 11.62 -1.00
CA LYS A 220 -22.62 11.26 -1.96
C LYS A 220 -22.52 9.83 -2.48
N ALA A 221 -21.48 9.09 -2.11
CA ALA A 221 -21.32 7.69 -2.51
C ALA A 221 -22.55 6.87 -2.09
N THR A 222 -23.04 6.01 -2.99
CA THR A 222 -24.25 5.21 -2.76
C THR A 222 -23.91 3.73 -2.69
N VAL A 223 -24.79 2.93 -2.07
CA VAL A 223 -24.64 1.48 -1.96
C VAL A 223 -24.53 0.83 -3.34
N GLU A 224 -25.27 1.32 -4.34
CA GLU A 224 -25.21 0.81 -5.70
C GLU A 224 -23.82 1.03 -6.32
N ALA A 225 -23.24 2.22 -6.15
CA ALA A 225 -21.89 2.50 -6.65
C ALA A 225 -20.83 1.67 -5.93
N CYS A 226 -21.01 1.42 -4.62
CA CYS A 226 -20.14 0.50 -3.88
C CYS A 226 -20.23 -0.92 -4.44
N ARG A 227 -21.43 -1.47 -4.65
CA ARG A 227 -21.61 -2.82 -5.23
C ARG A 227 -21.03 -2.93 -6.63
N GLU A 228 -21.31 -1.96 -7.50
CA GLU A 228 -20.73 -1.90 -8.86
C GLU A 228 -19.20 -1.92 -8.82
N PHE A 229 -18.59 -1.18 -7.89
CA PHE A 229 -17.15 -1.14 -7.71
C PHE A 229 -16.60 -2.48 -7.19
N PHE A 230 -17.22 -3.05 -6.17
CA PHE A 230 -16.80 -4.33 -5.59
C PHE A 230 -16.87 -5.45 -6.63
N ASP A 231 -18.01 -5.62 -7.29
CA ASP A 231 -18.25 -6.67 -8.29
C ASP A 231 -17.30 -6.57 -9.49
N ALA A 232 -16.89 -5.35 -9.87
CA ALA A 232 -16.00 -5.12 -10.99
C ALA A 232 -14.53 -5.47 -10.69
N TYR A 233 -14.09 -5.31 -9.44
CA TYR A 233 -12.68 -5.30 -9.09
C TYR A 233 -12.26 -6.38 -8.10
N TYR A 234 -13.15 -6.83 -7.21
CA TYR A 234 -12.87 -7.85 -6.19
C TYR A 234 -13.11 -9.26 -6.75
N VAL A 235 -12.37 -9.58 -7.81
CA VAL A 235 -12.46 -10.86 -8.54
C VAL A 235 -11.11 -11.58 -8.59
N PRO A 236 -11.08 -12.92 -8.66
CA PRO A 236 -9.84 -13.69 -8.52
C PRO A 236 -8.78 -13.37 -9.57
N ASN A 237 -9.19 -13.17 -10.83
CA ASN A 237 -8.28 -12.78 -11.91
C ASN A 237 -7.82 -11.30 -11.86
N ASN A 238 -8.18 -10.58 -10.80
CA ASN A 238 -7.66 -9.26 -10.45
C ASN A 238 -6.87 -9.26 -9.13
N MET A 239 -6.61 -10.44 -8.57
CA MET A 239 -5.99 -10.61 -7.26
C MET A 239 -4.69 -11.40 -7.32
N VAL A 240 -3.80 -11.12 -6.36
CA VAL A 240 -2.63 -11.94 -6.04
C VAL A 240 -2.63 -12.20 -4.55
N ILE A 241 -2.47 -13.46 -4.14
CA ILE A 241 -2.18 -13.81 -2.76
C ILE A 241 -0.67 -14.01 -2.65
N ALA A 242 -0.02 -13.36 -1.70
CA ALA A 242 1.39 -13.56 -1.38
C ALA A 242 1.52 -14.09 0.05
N ILE A 243 2.24 -15.20 0.24
CA ILE A 243 2.41 -15.85 1.54
C ILE A 243 3.89 -16.15 1.73
N ALA A 244 4.46 -15.68 2.85
CA ALA A 244 5.83 -15.94 3.21
C ALA A 244 5.94 -16.32 4.69
N GLY A 245 6.74 -17.34 5.03
CA GLY A 245 6.96 -17.79 6.41
C GLY A 245 6.80 -19.30 6.59
N ASP A 246 6.51 -19.72 7.83
CA ASP A 246 6.47 -21.13 8.21
C ASP A 246 5.13 -21.80 7.83
N PHE A 247 5.08 -22.40 6.65
CA PHE A 247 3.94 -23.17 6.14
C PHE A 247 4.40 -24.15 5.06
N GLU A 248 3.54 -25.09 4.68
CA GLU A 248 3.77 -25.97 3.53
C GLU A 248 2.91 -25.50 2.33
N THR A 249 3.51 -25.34 1.16
CA THR A 249 2.86 -24.81 -0.05
C THR A 249 1.71 -25.71 -0.49
N GLY A 250 1.90 -27.02 -0.54
CA GLY A 250 0.88 -27.98 -1.02
C GLY A 250 -0.44 -27.89 -0.24
N PRO A 251 -0.44 -28.12 1.08
CA PRO A 251 -1.62 -27.97 1.94
C PRO A 251 -2.23 -26.56 1.89
N THR A 252 -1.41 -25.52 1.81
CA THR A 252 -1.89 -24.14 1.75
C THR A 252 -2.64 -23.85 0.45
N LEU A 253 -2.10 -24.29 -0.69
CA LEU A 253 -2.77 -24.20 -1.99
C LEU A 253 -4.08 -24.98 -2.03
N ASP A 254 -4.18 -26.09 -1.29
CA ASP A 254 -5.42 -26.85 -1.14
C ASP A 254 -6.52 -26.08 -0.41
N VAL A 255 -6.16 -25.32 0.64
CA VAL A 255 -7.12 -24.44 1.33
C VAL A 255 -7.57 -23.34 0.38
N ILE A 256 -6.63 -22.65 -0.29
CA ILE A 256 -6.94 -21.58 -1.27
C ILE A 256 -7.82 -22.12 -2.40
N ARG A 257 -7.60 -23.36 -2.87
CA ARG A 257 -8.44 -23.99 -3.90
C ARG A 257 -9.89 -24.18 -3.44
N ARG A 258 -10.08 -24.58 -2.19
CA ARG A 258 -11.41 -24.83 -1.61
C ARG A 258 -12.15 -23.54 -1.27
N THR A 259 -11.42 -22.44 -1.05
CA THR A 259 -11.96 -21.12 -0.75
C THR A 259 -12.00 -20.25 -2.02
N PHE A 260 -10.95 -19.47 -2.30
CA PHE A 260 -10.86 -18.56 -3.45
C PHE A 260 -11.01 -19.25 -4.80
N GLY A 261 -10.61 -20.52 -4.93
CA GLY A 261 -10.71 -21.28 -6.19
C GLY A 261 -12.15 -21.45 -6.70
N LYS A 262 -13.15 -21.28 -5.83
CA LYS A 262 -14.58 -21.37 -6.20
C LYS A 262 -15.17 -20.04 -6.69
N LEU A 263 -14.46 -18.93 -6.48
CA LEU A 263 -14.95 -17.62 -6.85
C LEU A 263 -14.96 -17.44 -8.38
N PRO A 264 -16.01 -16.81 -8.94
CA PRO A 264 -16.11 -16.60 -10.37
C PRO A 264 -15.07 -15.57 -10.83
N ARG A 265 -14.45 -15.84 -11.98
CA ARG A 265 -13.59 -14.87 -12.66
C ARG A 265 -14.44 -13.81 -13.37
N ALA A 266 -13.96 -12.57 -13.42
CA ALA A 266 -14.55 -11.57 -14.30
C ALA A 266 -14.12 -11.79 -15.76
N THR A 267 -15.05 -11.55 -16.68
CA THR A 267 -14.76 -11.50 -18.13
C THR A 267 -14.05 -10.20 -18.51
N ARG A 268 -14.37 -9.09 -17.84
CA ARG A 268 -13.75 -7.79 -18.06
C ARG A 268 -13.59 -7.04 -16.75
N ILE A 269 -12.39 -6.50 -16.52
CA ILE A 269 -12.11 -5.58 -15.42
C ILE A 269 -11.97 -4.19 -16.03
N PRO A 270 -12.83 -3.21 -15.68
CA PRO A 270 -12.73 -1.86 -16.22
C PRO A 270 -11.41 -1.21 -15.84
N ARG A 271 -10.87 -0.36 -16.72
CA ARG A 271 -9.65 0.43 -16.49
C ARG A 271 -9.83 1.79 -17.12
N ASN A 272 -9.30 2.83 -16.48
CA ASN A 272 -9.31 4.16 -17.04
C ASN A 272 -8.28 4.26 -18.18
N PRO A 273 -8.68 4.55 -19.43
CA PRO A 273 -7.76 4.65 -20.56
C PRO A 273 -7.10 6.04 -20.67
N THR A 274 -7.43 6.98 -19.79
CA THR A 274 -6.97 8.37 -19.88
C THR A 274 -5.46 8.45 -19.73
N VAL A 275 -4.81 9.09 -20.70
CA VAL A 275 -3.38 9.38 -20.68
C VAL A 275 -3.18 10.85 -20.30
N GLU A 276 -2.19 11.14 -19.46
CA GLU A 276 -1.84 12.51 -19.10
C GLU A 276 -1.24 13.25 -20.30
N PRO A 277 -1.76 14.43 -20.68
CA PRO A 277 -1.12 15.25 -21.70
C PRO A 277 0.26 15.75 -21.26
N VAL A 278 1.18 15.92 -22.21
CA VAL A 278 2.51 16.46 -21.95
C VAL A 278 2.40 17.84 -21.31
N GLN A 279 3.08 18.04 -20.18
CA GLN A 279 3.18 19.35 -19.53
C GLN A 279 4.10 20.26 -20.36
N THR A 280 3.57 21.39 -20.84
CA THR A 280 4.29 22.36 -21.69
C THR A 280 4.79 23.61 -20.95
N GLY A 281 4.56 23.71 -19.64
CA GLY A 281 4.96 24.87 -18.85
C GLY A 281 4.84 24.62 -17.34
N GLU A 282 5.46 25.51 -16.58
CA GLU A 282 5.37 25.49 -15.11
C GLU A 282 3.94 25.75 -14.64
N ARG A 283 3.54 25.06 -13.57
CA ARG A 283 2.26 25.26 -12.89
C ARG A 283 2.55 25.57 -11.43
N ARG A 284 1.84 26.54 -10.84
CA ARG A 284 1.98 26.91 -9.43
C ARG A 284 0.60 27.04 -8.77
N ALA A 285 0.54 26.68 -7.49
CA ALA A 285 -0.59 26.93 -6.62
C ALA A 285 -0.07 27.40 -5.26
N ILE A 286 -0.84 28.27 -4.60
CA ILE A 286 -0.58 28.69 -3.22
C ILE A 286 -1.71 28.12 -2.37
N VAL A 287 -1.34 27.34 -1.36
CA VAL A 287 -2.28 26.80 -0.38
C VAL A 287 -2.08 27.54 0.93
N HIS A 288 -3.12 28.22 1.39
CA HIS A 288 -3.08 28.95 2.66
C HIS A 288 -3.37 28.01 3.82
N PHE A 289 -2.52 28.07 4.85
CA PHE A 289 -2.63 27.31 6.08
C PHE A 289 -2.00 28.11 7.22
N ASP A 290 -2.52 27.98 8.44
CA ASP A 290 -1.92 28.63 9.62
C ASP A 290 -0.63 27.89 10.02
N LEU A 291 0.51 28.50 9.68
CA LEU A 291 1.84 27.92 9.79
C LEU A 291 2.84 28.93 10.32
N ARG A 292 3.77 28.45 11.14
CA ARG A 292 4.91 29.26 11.60
C ARG A 292 5.98 29.47 10.52
N ALA A 293 6.05 28.60 9.52
CA ALA A 293 7.00 28.66 8.42
C ALA A 293 6.36 28.15 7.12
N PRO A 294 6.70 28.75 5.96
CA PRO A 294 6.18 28.30 4.68
C PRO A 294 6.71 26.90 4.32
N VAL A 295 5.90 26.14 3.61
CA VAL A 295 6.26 24.82 3.06
C VAL A 295 6.24 24.91 1.54
N LEU A 296 7.25 24.34 0.89
CA LEU A 296 7.33 24.20 -0.56
C LEU A 296 7.31 22.71 -0.91
N ALA A 297 6.44 22.34 -1.85
CA ALA A 297 6.43 21.02 -2.47
C ALA A 297 6.48 21.20 -3.99
N ALA A 298 7.33 20.42 -4.66
CA ALA A 298 7.52 20.45 -6.10
C ALA A 298 7.55 19.03 -6.67
N ALA A 299 7.03 18.89 -7.89
CA ALA A 299 7.03 17.64 -8.63
C ALA A 299 7.39 17.91 -10.09
N TRP A 300 8.10 16.95 -10.69
CA TRP A 300 8.39 16.91 -12.12
C TRP A 300 7.81 15.63 -12.72
N PRO A 301 7.23 15.68 -13.94
CA PRO A 301 6.93 14.49 -14.69
C PRO A 301 8.20 13.64 -14.87
N ALA A 302 8.07 12.34 -14.63
CA ALA A 302 9.14 11.37 -14.76
C ALA A 302 8.67 10.19 -15.64
N PRO A 303 9.60 9.40 -16.20
CA PRO A 303 9.25 8.14 -16.83
C PRO A 303 8.49 7.21 -15.87
N ALA A 304 7.66 6.31 -16.39
CA ALA A 304 7.01 5.28 -15.57
C ALA A 304 8.01 4.32 -14.93
N SER A 305 7.54 3.63 -13.89
CA SER A 305 8.24 2.50 -13.28
C SER A 305 8.62 1.45 -14.34
N GLY A 306 9.84 0.93 -14.24
CA GLY A 306 10.44 -0.01 -15.21
C GLY A 306 11.09 0.66 -16.44
N HIS A 307 11.08 1.99 -16.55
CA HIS A 307 11.86 2.69 -17.58
C HIS A 307 13.36 2.59 -17.30
N VAL A 308 14.19 2.55 -18.36
CA VAL A 308 15.66 2.44 -18.25
C VAL A 308 16.31 3.56 -17.43
N ASP A 309 15.68 4.74 -17.42
CA ASP A 309 16.15 5.90 -16.63
C ASP A 309 15.75 5.84 -15.14
N GLY A 310 14.95 4.84 -14.72
CA GLY A 310 14.41 4.76 -13.36
C GLY A 310 15.50 4.71 -12.29
N GLU A 311 16.47 3.81 -12.43
CA GLU A 311 17.58 3.65 -11.49
C GLU A 311 18.41 4.93 -11.34
N ALA A 312 18.63 5.66 -12.44
CA ALA A 312 19.34 6.93 -12.42
C ALA A 312 18.57 8.00 -11.63
N LEU A 313 17.24 8.04 -11.75
CA LEU A 313 16.38 8.95 -10.98
C LEU A 313 16.35 8.60 -9.49
N ASP A 314 16.40 7.32 -9.12
CA ASP A 314 16.48 6.88 -7.72
C ASP A 314 17.79 7.29 -7.06
N ILE A 315 18.92 7.14 -7.77
CA ILE A 315 20.23 7.61 -7.32
C ILE A 315 20.22 9.13 -7.16
N LEU A 316 19.68 9.87 -8.13
CA LEU A 316 19.54 11.33 -8.05
C LEU A 316 18.74 11.75 -6.82
N SER A 317 17.60 11.10 -6.56
CA SER A 317 16.75 11.36 -5.39
C SER A 317 17.51 11.15 -4.08
N THR A 318 18.28 10.06 -3.99
CA THR A 318 19.11 9.73 -2.83
C THR A 318 20.19 10.79 -2.58
N ILE A 319 20.93 11.18 -3.62
CA ILE A 319 21.97 12.22 -3.52
C ILE A 319 21.37 13.56 -3.07
N LEU A 320 20.18 13.91 -3.58
CA LEU A 320 19.55 15.19 -3.28
C LEU A 320 18.96 15.23 -1.87
N SER A 321 18.34 14.15 -1.38
CA SER A 321 17.44 14.21 -0.22
C SER A 321 17.65 13.15 0.87
N ALA A 322 18.37 12.05 0.62
CA ALA A 322 18.46 10.97 1.59
C ALA A 322 19.46 11.27 2.73
N GLY A 323 18.93 11.50 3.92
CA GLY A 323 19.71 11.67 5.14
C GLY A 323 20.45 13.01 5.25
N ARG A 324 21.23 13.16 6.33
CA ARG A 324 21.90 14.42 6.69
C ARG A 324 23.12 14.76 5.82
N SER A 325 23.64 13.80 5.06
CA SER A 325 24.74 14.01 4.12
C SER A 325 24.27 14.45 2.72
N SER A 326 22.95 14.45 2.47
CA SER A 326 22.35 14.84 1.20
C SER A 326 22.62 16.30 0.84
N ARG A 327 22.45 16.64 -0.45
CA ARG A 327 22.75 17.98 -0.96
C ARG A 327 21.77 19.04 -0.44
N LEU A 328 20.48 18.71 -0.33
CA LEU A 328 19.46 19.64 0.15
C LEU A 328 19.55 19.87 1.66
N TYR A 329 19.91 18.86 2.46
CA TYR A 329 20.03 19.03 3.91
C TYR A 329 21.22 19.92 4.31
N ARG A 330 22.32 19.85 3.56
CA ARG A 330 23.56 20.60 3.87
C ARG A 330 23.56 22.06 3.42
N ARG A 331 22.55 22.51 2.68
CA ARG A 331 22.45 23.86 2.13
C ARG A 331 21.28 24.60 2.74
#